data_AF-A0A4Q5PYI0-F1
#
_entry.id   AF-A0A4Q5PYI0-F1
#
_cell.length_a   1.000
_cell.length_b   1.000
_cell.length_c   1.000
_cell.angle_alpha   90.00
_cell.angle_beta   90.00
_cell.angle_gamma   90.00
#
_symmetry.space_group_name_H-M   'P 1'
#
loop_
_entity.id
_entity.type
_entity.pdbx_description
1 polymer ?
#
loop_
_entity_poly.entity_id
_entity_poly.type
_entity_poly.pdbx_seq_one_letter_code
_entity_poly.pdbx_strand_id
1 'polypeptide(L)'
;MHCCVPGNAFASDLRTCQSSRYCTAKFSSRRIPIRLSLPILALAAASFGIGTTEFVIMGLLPDVARSLSVTIPQAGYLVSGYALGVVIGAPIVAMATAGMPRKAALLSLMALFTIGNVGCAVAPDYNLLMVARVVTAFAHGAFFGIGAVVASNLVPREQRAQA
;
A
#
# COMPACT_ATOMS: atom_id res chain seq x y z
N MET A 1 -11.93 -19.94 -25.86
CA MET A 1 -10.51 -19.91 -26.26
C MET A 1 -10.45 -20.30 -27.72
N HIS A 2 -10.37 -19.35 -28.65
CA HIS A 2 -10.00 -19.56 -30.06
C HIS A 2 -9.85 -18.15 -30.67
N CYS A 3 -8.77 -17.46 -30.32
CA CYS A 3 -8.33 -16.30 -31.11
C CYS A 3 -7.41 -16.82 -32.21
N CYS A 4 -7.68 -16.40 -33.44
CA CYS A 4 -6.95 -16.70 -34.67
C CYS A 4 -5.46 -17.03 -34.43
N VAL A 5 -5.10 -18.28 -34.73
CA VAL A 5 -3.71 -18.65 -35.01
C VAL A 5 -3.40 -18.17 -36.44
N PRO A 6 -2.26 -17.50 -36.69
CA PRO A 6 -1.93 -16.98 -38.01
C PRO A 6 -1.43 -18.14 -38.88
N GLY A 7 -2.27 -18.58 -39.82
CA GLY A 7 -1.92 -19.54 -40.85
C GLY A 7 -2.12 -18.92 -42.22
N ASN A 8 -1.02 -18.49 -42.84
CA ASN A 8 -0.76 -18.38 -44.27
C ASN A 8 -1.97 -18.12 -45.18
N ALA A 9 -2.44 -16.88 -45.27
CA ALA A 9 -3.23 -16.44 -46.42
C ALA A 9 -2.96 -14.95 -46.69
N PHE A 10 -2.23 -14.74 -47.77
CA PHE A 10 -1.85 -13.48 -48.37
C PHE A 10 -3.11 -12.69 -48.78
N ALA A 11 -3.27 -11.51 -48.19
CA ALA A 11 -3.87 -10.32 -48.80
C ALA A 11 -5.09 -10.54 -49.72
N SER A 12 -6.28 -10.74 -49.16
CA SER A 12 -7.53 -10.50 -49.91
C SER A 12 -8.78 -10.21 -49.08
N ASP A 13 -8.67 -9.98 -47.76
CA ASP A 13 -9.87 -9.64 -46.98
C ASP A 13 -9.61 -8.71 -45.78
N LEU A 14 -9.32 -7.44 -46.07
CA LEU A 14 -9.33 -6.35 -45.09
C LEU A 14 -10.75 -5.99 -44.61
N ARG A 15 -11.82 -6.57 -45.20
CA ARG A 15 -13.21 -6.30 -44.80
C ARG A 15 -13.70 -7.18 -43.66
N THR A 16 -13.20 -8.41 -43.50
CA THR A 16 -13.59 -9.27 -42.37
C THR A 16 -12.98 -8.82 -41.03
N CYS A 17 -11.86 -8.09 -41.03
CA CYS A 17 -11.30 -7.50 -39.80
C CYS A 17 -12.03 -6.21 -39.35
N GLN A 18 -12.89 -5.64 -40.19
CA GLN A 18 -13.73 -4.48 -39.84
C GLN A 18 -15.07 -4.86 -39.20
N SER A 19 -15.44 -6.14 -39.22
CA SER A 19 -16.61 -6.66 -38.48
C SER A 19 -16.35 -6.80 -36.97
N SER A 20 -15.15 -6.47 -36.51
CA SER A 20 -14.80 -6.41 -35.09
C SER A 20 -15.19 -5.07 -34.45
N ARG A 21 -16.47 -4.68 -34.57
CA ARG A 21 -17.07 -3.66 -33.68
C ARG A 21 -17.07 -4.10 -32.20
N TYR A 22 -16.72 -5.35 -31.92
CA TYR A 22 -16.58 -5.90 -30.57
C TYR A 22 -15.22 -5.62 -29.91
N CYS A 23 -14.14 -5.39 -30.67
CA CYS A 23 -12.82 -5.12 -30.07
C CYS A 23 -12.68 -3.66 -29.62
N THR A 24 -13.28 -2.72 -30.34
CA THR A 24 -13.23 -1.28 -30.00
C THR A 24 -14.32 -0.84 -29.02
N ALA A 25 -15.47 -1.53 -28.95
CA ALA A 25 -16.55 -1.15 -28.04
C ALA A 25 -16.30 -1.50 -26.57
N LYS A 26 -15.31 -2.35 -26.24
CA LYS A 26 -14.95 -2.68 -24.84
C LYS A 26 -13.85 -1.81 -24.26
N PHE A 27 -13.53 -0.70 -24.92
CA PHE A 27 -12.86 0.45 -24.31
C PHE A 27 -13.84 1.63 -24.21
N SER A 28 -15.14 1.34 -24.11
CA SER A 28 -16.11 2.32 -23.65
C SER A 28 -15.78 2.67 -22.22
N SER A 29 -15.18 3.85 -22.07
CA SER A 29 -15.15 4.71 -20.90
C SER A 29 -16.30 4.36 -19.95
N ARG A 30 -16.09 3.39 -19.06
CA ARG A 30 -16.89 3.26 -17.86
C ARG A 30 -16.48 4.48 -17.06
N ARG A 31 -17.28 5.54 -17.16
CA ARG A 31 -17.37 6.54 -16.10
C ARG A 31 -17.52 5.73 -14.82
N ILE A 32 -16.45 5.61 -14.05
CA ILE A 32 -16.45 4.94 -12.76
C ILE A 32 -17.45 5.77 -11.96
N PRO A 33 -18.67 5.27 -11.67
CA PRO A 33 -19.48 5.95 -10.69
C PRO A 33 -18.70 5.76 -9.39
N ILE A 34 -18.01 6.81 -8.95
CA ILE A 34 -17.36 6.85 -7.64
C ILE A 34 -18.47 6.80 -6.60
N ARG A 35 -19.04 5.61 -6.38
CA ARG A 35 -19.59 5.26 -5.08
C ARG A 35 -18.43 4.68 -4.29
N LEU A 36 -17.44 5.52 -3.98
CA LEU A 36 -16.37 5.15 -3.06
C LEU A 36 -17.05 4.74 -1.76
N SER A 37 -17.03 3.44 -1.46
CA SER A 37 -17.59 2.95 -0.21
C SER A 37 -16.74 3.55 0.91
N LEU A 38 -17.38 4.00 2.00
CA LEU A 38 -16.68 4.61 3.14
C LEU A 38 -15.45 3.81 3.60
N PRO A 39 -15.43 2.46 3.57
CA PRO A 39 -14.25 1.69 3.91
C PRO A 39 -13.07 1.88 2.95
N ILE A 40 -13.30 1.94 1.62
CA ILE A 40 -12.22 2.15 0.64
C ILE A 40 -11.64 3.56 0.81
N LEU A 41 -12.48 4.57 1.06
CA LEU A 41 -12.01 5.92 1.37
C LEU A 41 -11.16 5.95 2.65
N ALA A 42 -11.60 5.24 3.69
CA ALA A 42 -10.85 5.15 4.95
C ALA A 42 -9.51 4.42 4.77
N LEU A 43 -9.47 3.32 4.01
CA LEU A 43 -8.23 2.63 3.68
C LEU A 43 -7.27 3.52 2.88
N ALA A 44 -7.78 4.24 1.89
CA ALA A 44 -7.00 5.17 1.08
C ALA A 44 -6.47 6.35 1.91
N ALA A 45 -7.28 6.92 2.79
CA ALA A 45 -6.85 8.01 3.67
C ALA A 45 -5.78 7.54 4.66
N ALA A 46 -5.92 6.34 5.21
CA ALA A 46 -4.94 5.75 6.11
C ALA A 46 -3.63 5.41 5.40
N SER A 47 -3.66 4.79 4.21
CA SER A 47 -2.45 4.50 3.43
C SER A 47 -1.74 5.78 2.98
N PHE A 48 -2.50 6.81 2.62
CA PHE A 48 -1.97 8.13 2.33
C PHE A 48 -1.31 8.77 3.56
N GLY A 49 -1.94 8.69 4.73
CA GLY A 49 -1.36 9.20 5.98
C GLY A 49 -0.05 8.49 6.33
N ILE A 50 -0.02 7.16 6.24
CA ILE A 50 1.20 6.37 6.47
C ILE A 50 2.30 6.79 5.49
N GLY A 51 2.02 6.77 4.18
CA GLY A 51 2.99 7.14 3.16
C GLY A 51 3.54 8.56 3.40
N THR A 52 2.66 9.52 3.68
CA THR A 52 3.06 10.90 3.99
C THR A 52 4.06 10.96 5.15
N THR A 53 3.80 10.28 6.27
CA THR A 53 4.70 10.29 7.43
C THR A 53 6.06 9.65 7.16
N GLU A 54 6.14 8.71 6.22
CA GLU A 54 7.39 8.09 5.81
C GLU A 54 8.18 8.95 4.82
N PHE A 55 7.52 9.48 3.79
CA PHE A 55 8.19 10.33 2.81
C PHE A 55 8.66 11.65 3.43
N VAL A 56 7.89 12.22 4.36
CA VAL A 56 8.27 13.46 5.06
C VAL A 56 9.56 13.26 5.86
N ILE A 57 9.74 12.12 6.56
CA ILE A 57 10.99 11.93 7.32
C ILE A 57 12.23 11.79 6.42
N MET A 58 12.09 11.26 5.20
CA MET A 58 13.23 11.20 4.26
C MET A 58 13.70 12.60 3.89
N GLY A 59 12.77 13.55 3.73
CA GLY A 59 13.08 14.96 3.50
C GLY A 59 13.68 15.65 4.73
N LEU A 60 13.26 15.26 5.92
CA LEU A 60 13.75 15.78 7.20
C LEU A 60 14.98 15.02 7.74
N LEU A 61 15.51 14.04 7.00
CA LEU A 61 16.61 13.20 7.45
C LEU A 61 17.85 14.01 7.88
N PRO A 62 18.26 15.08 7.16
CA PRO A 62 19.36 15.94 7.60
C PRO A 62 19.04 16.72 8.89
N ASP A 63 17.77 17.10 9.10
CA ASP A 63 17.34 17.78 10.33
C ASP A 63 17.35 16.83 11.53
N VAL A 64 16.92 15.59 11.34
CA VAL A 64 17.02 14.51 12.34
C VAL A 64 18.48 14.24 12.68
N ALA A 65 19.36 14.14 11.67
CA ALA A 65 20.78 13.95 11.89
C ALA A 65 21.41 15.08 12.72
N ARG A 66 21.07 16.34 12.39
CA ARG A 66 21.53 17.52 13.15
C ARG A 66 20.97 17.55 14.58
N SER A 67 19.69 17.25 14.76
CA SER A 67 19.01 17.33 16.06
C SER A 67 19.53 16.27 17.04
N LEU A 68 19.88 15.09 16.55
CA LEU A 68 20.45 14.01 17.36
C LEU A 68 21.98 14.00 17.38
N SER A 69 22.63 14.97 16.73
CA SER A 69 24.10 15.04 16.58
C SER A 69 24.73 13.74 16.03
N VAL A 70 24.01 13.06 15.12
CA VAL A 70 24.44 11.82 14.47
C VAL A 70 24.86 12.06 13.01
N THR A 71 25.62 11.13 12.46
CA THR A 71 26.06 11.20 11.06
C THR A 71 24.90 10.87 10.09
N ILE A 72 24.96 11.38 8.85
CA ILE A 72 23.95 11.09 7.80
C ILE A 72 23.77 9.58 7.54
N PRO A 73 24.84 8.74 7.50
CA PRO A 73 24.69 7.29 7.36
C PRO A 73 23.90 6.65 8.51
N GLN A 74 24.08 7.14 9.75
CA GLN A 74 23.31 6.66 10.89
C GLN A 74 21.83 7.02 10.76
N ALA A 75 21.50 8.22 10.28
CA ALA A 75 20.12 8.57 9.98
C ALA A 75 19.53 7.62 8.91
N GLY A 76 20.32 7.22 7.91
CA GLY A 76 19.94 6.20 6.93
C GLY A 76 19.56 4.84 7.55
N TYR A 77 20.20 4.44 8.66
CA TYR A 77 19.83 3.20 9.35
C TYR A 77 18.42 3.23 9.93
N LEU A 78 17.83 4.40 10.25
CA LEU A 78 16.42 4.47 10.67
C LEU A 78 15.51 3.93 9.56
N VAL A 79 15.84 4.25 8.31
CA VAL A 79 15.08 3.84 7.12
C VAL A 79 15.26 2.35 6.87
N SER A 80 16.50 1.86 6.91
CA SER A 80 16.78 0.44 6.75
C SER A 80 16.17 -0.40 7.88
N GLY A 81 16.26 0.07 9.13
CA GLY A 81 15.65 -0.57 10.29
C GLY A 81 14.14 -0.61 10.19
N TYR A 82 13.53 0.48 9.73
CA TYR A 82 12.11 0.51 9.41
C TYR A 82 11.74 -0.52 8.33
N ALA A 83 12.47 -0.58 7.22
CA ALA A 83 12.22 -1.53 6.14
C ALA A 83 12.32 -2.99 6.63
N LEU A 84 13.32 -3.31 7.44
CA LEU A 84 13.43 -4.63 8.10
C LEU A 84 12.23 -4.91 9.01
N GLY A 85 11.79 -3.91 9.78
CA GLY A 85 10.60 -3.97 10.61
C GLY A 85 9.33 -4.27 9.80
N VAL A 86 9.17 -3.67 8.61
CA VAL A 86 8.03 -3.95 7.72
C VAL A 86 8.08 -5.40 7.22
N VAL A 87 9.24 -5.85 6.74
CA VAL A 87 9.44 -7.19 6.17
C VAL A 87 9.14 -8.28 7.19
N ILE A 88 9.65 -8.13 8.41
CA ILE A 88 9.47 -9.10 9.48
C ILE A 88 8.10 -8.92 10.14
N GLY A 89 7.63 -7.68 10.24
CA GLY A 89 6.43 -7.35 10.98
C GLY A 89 5.14 -7.70 10.27
N ALA A 90 5.08 -7.53 8.95
CA ALA A 90 3.93 -7.91 8.16
C ALA A 90 3.48 -9.36 8.41
N PRO A 91 4.34 -10.41 8.30
CA PRO A 91 3.93 -11.79 8.55
C PRO A 91 3.59 -12.05 10.02
N ILE A 92 4.37 -11.52 10.97
CA ILE A 92 4.12 -11.73 12.41
C ILE A 92 2.75 -11.20 12.81
N VAL A 93 2.46 -9.96 12.43
CA VAL A 93 1.22 -9.29 12.78
C VAL A 93 0.04 -9.85 11.96
N ALA A 94 0.26 -10.27 10.71
CA ALA A 94 -0.76 -10.97 9.93
C ALA A 94 -1.17 -12.30 10.58
N MET A 95 -0.21 -13.07 11.12
CA MET A 95 -0.52 -14.29 11.88
C MET A 95 -1.26 -13.95 13.19
N ALA A 96 -0.79 -12.94 13.94
CA ALA A 96 -1.42 -12.54 15.19
C ALA A 96 -2.86 -12.02 15.01
N THR A 97 -3.16 -11.38 13.88
CA THR A 97 -4.48 -10.81 13.57
C THR A 97 -5.37 -11.74 12.73
N ALA A 98 -4.91 -12.97 12.44
CA ALA A 98 -5.63 -13.91 11.55
C ALA A 98 -7.04 -14.27 12.07
N GLY A 99 -7.22 -14.35 13.40
CA GLY A 99 -8.50 -14.65 14.04
C GLY A 99 -9.37 -13.43 14.35
N MET A 100 -8.89 -12.20 14.14
CA MET A 100 -9.60 -10.98 14.50
C MET A 100 -10.55 -10.51 13.38
N PRO A 101 -11.67 -9.84 13.70
CA PRO A 101 -12.49 -9.19 12.70
C PRO A 101 -11.68 -8.08 12.02
N ARG A 102 -11.71 -8.05 10.67
CA ARG A 102 -10.83 -7.19 9.85
C ARG A 102 -10.88 -5.71 10.23
N LYS A 103 -12.07 -5.20 10.58
CA LYS A 103 -12.26 -3.81 11.04
C LYS A 103 -11.49 -3.54 12.34
N ALA A 104 -11.55 -4.45 13.31
CA ALA A 104 -10.82 -4.30 14.57
C ALA A 104 -9.31 -4.35 14.34
N ALA A 105 -8.83 -5.27 13.50
CA ALA A 105 -7.42 -5.36 13.15
C ALA A 105 -6.91 -4.06 12.49
N LEU A 106 -7.64 -3.50 11.52
CA LEU A 106 -7.25 -2.25 10.87
C LEU A 106 -7.24 -1.06 11.85
N LEU A 107 -8.23 -0.99 12.76
CA LEU A 107 -8.29 0.05 13.78
C LEU A 107 -7.17 -0.09 14.82
N SER A 108 -6.86 -1.30 15.28
CA SER A 108 -5.75 -1.53 16.22
C SER A 108 -4.40 -1.19 15.58
N LEU A 109 -4.23 -1.50 14.29
CA LEU A 109 -3.01 -1.16 13.56
C LEU A 109 -2.86 0.35 13.39
N MET A 110 -3.94 1.06 13.05
CA MET A 110 -3.92 2.52 13.01
C MET A 110 -3.61 3.13 14.39
N ALA A 111 -4.21 2.62 15.46
CA ALA A 111 -3.91 3.07 16.81
C ALA A 111 -2.43 2.84 17.17
N LEU A 112 -1.89 1.65 16.89
CA LEU A 112 -0.48 1.32 17.13
C LEU A 112 0.46 2.23 16.32
N PHE A 113 0.11 2.49 15.05
CA PHE A 113 0.85 3.40 14.19
C PHE A 113 0.87 4.82 14.73
N THR A 114 -0.28 5.34 15.17
CA THR A 114 -0.38 6.68 15.77
C THR A 114 0.43 6.76 17.06
N ILE A 115 0.30 5.78 17.96
CA ILE A 115 1.06 5.75 19.22
C ILE A 115 2.57 5.72 18.96
N GLY A 116 3.02 4.88 18.02
CA GLY A 116 4.43 4.82 17.66
C GLY A 116 4.94 6.12 17.04
N ASN A 117 4.14 6.81 16.23
CA ASN A 117 4.50 8.13 15.67
C ASN A 117 4.53 9.23 16.75
N VAL A 118 3.62 9.20 17.72
CA VAL A 118 3.70 10.08 18.90
C VAL A 118 4.99 9.79 19.67
N GLY A 119 5.36 8.51 19.81
CA GLY A 119 6.65 8.09 20.36
C GLY A 119 7.84 8.69 19.62
N CYS A 120 7.83 8.72 18.28
CA CYS A 120 8.85 9.40 17.48
C CYS A 120 8.90 10.90 17.77
N ALA A 121 7.75 11.56 17.97
CA ALA A 121 7.68 13.00 18.20
C ALA A 121 8.25 13.42 19.56
N VAL A 122 8.20 12.54 20.57
CA VAL A 122 8.76 12.79 21.91
C VAL A 122 10.14 12.18 22.12
N ALA A 123 10.71 11.52 21.11
CA ALA A 123 11.95 10.78 21.28
C ALA A 123 13.16 11.73 21.51
N PRO A 124 13.86 11.62 22.65
CA PRO A 124 15.04 12.45 22.93
C PRO A 124 16.32 11.86 22.32
N ASP A 125 16.34 10.55 22.06
CA ASP A 125 17.54 9.81 21.66
C ASP A 125 17.31 8.95 20.41
N TYR A 126 18.41 8.63 19.72
CA TYR A 126 18.41 7.86 18.47
C TYR A 126 17.81 6.46 18.65
N ASN A 127 18.13 5.80 19.76
CA ASN A 127 17.63 4.46 20.05
C ASN A 127 16.12 4.44 20.25
N LEU A 128 15.56 5.43 20.94
CA LEU A 128 14.12 5.49 21.17
C LEU A 128 13.39 5.78 19.85
N LEU A 129 13.94 6.68 19.04
CA LEU A 129 13.40 6.98 17.71
C LEU A 129 13.46 5.77 16.78
N MET A 130 14.54 4.98 16.83
CA MET A 130 14.65 3.70 16.11
C MET A 130 13.62 2.68 16.58
N VAL A 131 13.45 2.49 17.89
CA VAL A 131 12.43 1.57 18.42
C VAL A 131 11.03 2.00 18.00
N ALA A 132 10.70 3.29 18.12
CA ALA A 132 9.42 3.83 17.68
C ALA A 132 9.20 3.65 16.16
N ARG A 133 10.25 3.82 15.35
CA ARG A 133 10.23 3.52 13.91
C ARG A 133 9.95 2.05 13.63
N VAL A 134 10.63 1.15 14.34
CA VAL A 134 10.42 -0.30 14.18
C VAL A 134 9.00 -0.69 14.62
N VAL A 135 8.48 -0.14 15.73
CA VAL A 135 7.09 -0.34 16.18
C VAL A 135 6.08 0.13 15.14
N THR A 136 6.26 1.31 14.56
CA THR A 136 5.38 1.82 13.50
C THR A 136 5.49 1.00 12.21
N ALA A 137 6.66 0.44 11.91
CA ALA A 137 6.87 -0.44 10.77
C ALA A 137 6.06 -1.74 10.86
N PHE A 138 5.95 -2.34 12.05
CA PHE A 138 5.08 -3.51 12.28
C PHE A 138 3.63 -3.22 11.91
N ALA A 139 3.12 -2.07 12.38
CA ALA A 139 1.76 -1.64 12.09
C ALA A 139 1.56 -1.38 10.59
N HIS A 140 2.50 -0.69 9.96
CA HIS A 140 2.47 -0.35 8.54
C HIS A 140 2.43 -1.60 7.65
N GLY A 141 3.36 -2.54 7.83
CA GLY A 141 3.44 -3.73 6.98
C GLY A 141 2.17 -4.58 7.02
N ALA A 142 1.60 -4.76 8.20
CA ALA A 142 0.36 -5.51 8.36
C ALA A 142 -0.87 -4.76 7.82
N PHE A 143 -0.90 -3.43 7.97
CA PHE A 143 -2.00 -2.59 7.50
C PHE A 143 -2.17 -2.72 5.97
N PHE A 144 -1.08 -2.65 5.21
CA PHE A 144 -1.15 -2.83 3.76
C PHE A 144 -1.58 -4.25 3.36
N GLY A 145 -1.05 -5.28 4.02
CA GLY A 145 -1.42 -6.67 3.71
C GLY A 145 -2.90 -6.95 3.98
N ILE A 146 -3.41 -6.59 5.16
CA ILE A 146 -4.82 -6.79 5.52
C ILE A 146 -5.72 -5.84 4.72
N GLY A 147 -5.27 -4.60 4.50
CA GLY A 147 -5.97 -3.59 3.71
C GLY A 147 -6.23 -4.05 2.28
N ALA A 148 -5.24 -4.60 1.59
CA ALA A 148 -5.39 -5.15 0.24
C ALA A 148 -6.42 -6.29 0.19
N VAL A 149 -6.43 -7.17 1.19
CA VAL A 149 -7.43 -8.26 1.31
C VAL A 149 -8.83 -7.68 1.57
N VAL A 150 -8.96 -6.65 2.40
CA VAL A 150 -10.25 -6.01 2.68
C VAL A 150 -10.77 -5.27 1.45
N ALA A 151 -9.92 -4.49 0.77
CA ALA A 151 -10.27 -3.76 -0.45
C ALA A 151 -10.73 -4.71 -1.55
N SER A 152 -9.99 -5.79 -1.82
CA SER A 152 -10.37 -6.80 -2.83
C SER A 152 -11.66 -7.56 -2.51
N ASN A 153 -12.06 -7.65 -1.24
CA ASN A 153 -13.36 -8.23 -0.84
C ASN A 153 -14.52 -7.24 -0.96
N LEU A 154 -14.26 -5.94 -0.98
CA LEU A 154 -15.27 -4.88 -1.10
C LEU A 154 -15.61 -4.52 -2.54
N VAL A 155 -14.77 -4.92 -3.51
CA VAL A 155 -14.98 -4.63 -4.93
C VAL A 155 -15.50 -5.86 -5.72
N PRO A 156 -16.18 -5.65 -6.86
CA PRO A 156 -16.56 -6.73 -7.78
C PRO A 156 -15.35 -7.53 -8.26
N ARG A 157 -15.56 -8.80 -8.62
CA ARG A 157 -14.48 -9.72 -9.04
C ARG A 157 -13.66 -9.16 -10.19
N GLU A 158 -14.29 -8.45 -11.13
CA GLU A 158 -13.61 -7.86 -12.27
C GLU A 158 -12.64 -6.71 -11.92
N GLN A 159 -12.76 -6.14 -10.71
CA GLN A 159 -12.03 -4.95 -10.27
C GLN A 159 -11.04 -5.23 -9.14
N ARG A 160 -10.91 -6.49 -8.69
CA ARG A 160 -10.04 -6.86 -7.55
C ARG A 160 -8.57 -6.52 -7.73
N ALA A 161 -8.09 -6.45 -8.97
CA ALA A 161 -6.71 -6.04 -9.27
C ALA A 161 -6.50 -4.51 -9.21
N GLN A 162 -7.58 -3.72 -9.17
CA GLN A 162 -7.57 -2.25 -9.17
C GLN A 162 -7.94 -1.66 -7.80
N ALA A 163 -8.22 -2.51 -6.81
CA ALA A 163 -8.73 -2.13 -5.49
C ALA A 163 -7.63 -1.82 -4.48
#